data_AF-A0A4Y2KKX5-F1
#
_entry.id   AF-A0A4Y2KKX5-F1
#
_cell.length_a   1.000
_cell.length_b   1.000
_cell.length_c   1.000
_cell.angle_alpha   90.00
_cell.angle_beta   90.00
_cell.angle_gamma   90.00
#
_symmetry.space_group_name_H-M   'P 1'
#
loop_
_entity.id
_entity.type
_entity.pdbx_description
1 polymer ?
#
loop_
_entity_poly.entity_id
_entity_poly.type
_entity_poly.pdbx_seq_one_letter_code
_entity_poly.pdbx_strand_id
1 'polypeptide(L)'
;MQALANDSSLCRFSTADWRCRFTRLYLALFLCETLFSSSEKIKSNFTGQAEDRKIDPGNELHNLRLCEKEKISDYIARERGLATKCASLGLDVTERELAFYVVRMLTGKYAKIREILKTQREKSIDDLLEILREEETLQNNVGMPTEVSIPDLAFTAVRRQRQKRVCYFCRKPNHVMKDCFIR
;
A
#
# COMPACT_ATOMS: atom_id res chain seq x y z
N MET A 1 -19.11 -99.26 -33.52
CA MET A 1 -20.13 -98.90 -32.52
C MET A 1 -19.56 -97.82 -31.64
N GLN A 2 -20.25 -96.66 -31.59
CA GLN A 2 -20.39 -95.70 -30.45
C GLN A 2 -19.10 -95.22 -29.72
N ALA A 3 -18.91 -93.95 -29.34
CA ALA A 3 -19.81 -92.80 -29.25
C ALA A 3 -19.01 -91.49 -29.30
N LEU A 4 -19.69 -90.45 -29.80
CA LEU A 4 -19.37 -89.03 -29.63
C LEU A 4 -19.45 -88.63 -28.15
N ALA A 5 -18.54 -87.75 -27.70
CA ALA A 5 -18.87 -86.60 -26.84
C ALA A 5 -17.66 -85.66 -26.71
N ASN A 6 -17.77 -84.51 -27.37
CA ASN A 6 -17.28 -83.23 -26.87
C ASN A 6 -17.69 -83.09 -25.39
N ASP A 7 -16.89 -82.39 -24.57
CA ASP A 7 -17.40 -81.25 -23.81
C ASP A 7 -16.28 -80.55 -23.02
N SER A 8 -15.92 -79.38 -23.56
CA SER A 8 -15.75 -78.12 -22.85
C SER A 8 -15.71 -78.20 -21.32
N SER A 9 -14.51 -78.13 -20.76
CA SER A 9 -14.26 -77.63 -19.41
C SER A 9 -14.54 -76.12 -19.34
N LEU A 10 -15.78 -75.73 -19.61
CA LEU A 10 -16.29 -74.42 -19.21
C LEU A 10 -16.74 -74.58 -17.77
N CYS A 11 -15.90 -74.11 -16.85
CA CYS A 11 -16.26 -73.87 -15.46
C CYS A 11 -17.65 -73.23 -15.42
N ARG A 12 -18.64 -73.96 -14.89
CA ARG A 12 -19.98 -73.45 -14.60
C ARG A 12 -19.87 -72.37 -13.53
N PHE A 13 -19.53 -71.14 -13.91
CA PHE A 13 -19.78 -69.99 -13.07
C PHE A 13 -21.30 -69.78 -13.02
N SER A 14 -21.90 -70.10 -11.88
CA SER A 14 -23.32 -69.86 -11.61
C SER A 14 -23.64 -68.39 -11.85
N THR A 15 -24.78 -68.10 -12.48
CA THR A 15 -25.28 -66.73 -12.71
C THR A 15 -25.42 -65.91 -11.43
N ALA A 16 -25.48 -66.58 -10.27
CA ALA A 16 -25.46 -65.95 -8.95
C ALA A 16 -24.08 -65.32 -8.60
N ASP A 17 -22.97 -65.89 -9.08
CA ASP A 17 -21.61 -65.43 -8.78
C ASP A 17 -21.24 -64.17 -9.59
N TRP A 18 -21.71 -64.10 -10.83
CA TRP A 18 -21.62 -62.89 -11.66
C TRP A 18 -22.41 -61.72 -11.07
N ARG A 19 -23.63 -61.99 -10.57
CA ARG A 19 -24.45 -60.98 -9.90
C ARG A 19 -23.77 -60.41 -8.67
N CYS A 20 -23.08 -61.23 -7.89
CA CYS A 20 -22.38 -60.81 -6.66
C CYS A 20 -21.10 -60.00 -6.94
N ARG A 21 -20.35 -60.35 -7.99
CA ARG A 21 -19.19 -59.55 -8.44
C ARG A 21 -19.60 -58.25 -9.12
N PHE A 22 -20.68 -58.25 -9.91
CA PHE A 22 -21.23 -57.04 -10.53
C PHE A 22 -21.80 -56.07 -9.50
N THR A 23 -22.55 -56.54 -8.50
CA THR A 23 -23.06 -55.66 -7.43
C THR A 23 -21.93 -55.08 -6.60
N ARG A 24 -20.85 -55.82 -6.33
CA ARG A 24 -19.65 -55.29 -5.66
C ARG A 24 -18.93 -54.20 -6.47
N LEU A 25 -18.75 -54.40 -7.78
CA LEU A 25 -18.15 -53.39 -8.66
C LEU A 25 -19.04 -52.16 -8.83
N TYR A 26 -20.36 -52.37 -8.93
CA TYR A 26 -21.32 -51.28 -9.04
C TYR A 26 -21.43 -50.46 -7.75
N LEU A 27 -21.43 -51.10 -6.57
CA LEU A 27 -21.36 -50.43 -5.27
C LEU A 27 -20.05 -49.66 -5.10
N ALA A 28 -18.91 -50.21 -5.54
CA ALA A 28 -17.62 -49.53 -5.49
C ALA A 28 -17.58 -48.29 -6.40
N LEU A 29 -18.11 -48.38 -7.62
CA LEU A 29 -18.23 -47.25 -8.54
C LEU A 29 -19.19 -46.18 -8.01
N PHE A 30 -20.34 -46.59 -7.47
CA PHE A 30 -21.33 -45.68 -6.88
C PHE A 30 -20.81 -44.96 -5.63
N LEU A 31 -20.04 -45.66 -4.78
CA LEU A 31 -19.35 -45.04 -3.64
C LEU A 31 -18.24 -44.09 -4.11
N CYS A 32 -17.53 -44.40 -5.20
CA CYS A 32 -16.50 -43.54 -5.77
C CYS A 32 -17.08 -42.24 -6.35
N GLU A 33 -18.18 -42.31 -7.10
CA GLU A 33 -18.86 -41.13 -7.65
C GLU A 33 -19.45 -40.22 -6.55
N THR A 34 -20.01 -40.80 -5.50
CA THR A 34 -20.56 -40.04 -4.36
C THR A 34 -19.46 -39.42 -3.49
N LEU A 35 -18.31 -40.10 -3.31
CA LEU A 35 -17.11 -39.55 -2.67
C LEU A 35 -16.46 -38.45 -3.52
N PHE A 36 -16.44 -38.61 -4.84
CA PHE A 36 -15.91 -37.59 -5.75
C PHE A 36 -16.79 -36.33 -5.75
N SER A 37 -18.12 -36.49 -5.85
CA SER A 37 -19.08 -35.38 -5.80
C SER A 37 -19.04 -34.61 -4.46
N SER A 38 -18.86 -35.31 -3.34
CA SER A 38 -18.70 -34.67 -2.03
C SER A 38 -17.34 -33.96 -1.89
N SER A 39 -16.27 -34.52 -2.45
CA SER A 39 -14.96 -33.85 -2.52
C SER A 39 -15.01 -32.55 -3.34
N GLU A 40 -15.71 -32.53 -4.47
CA GLU A 40 -15.86 -31.30 -5.28
C GLU A 40 -16.67 -30.21 -4.57
N LYS A 41 -17.76 -30.57 -3.89
CA LYS A 41 -18.54 -29.61 -3.08
C LYS A 41 -17.74 -29.05 -1.91
N ILE A 42 -16.88 -29.86 -1.30
CA ILE A 42 -15.97 -29.38 -0.26
C ILE A 42 -14.95 -28.44 -0.91
N LYS A 43 -14.30 -28.82 -2.01
CA LYS A 43 -13.35 -27.95 -2.73
C LYS A 43 -13.97 -26.59 -3.11
N SER A 44 -15.21 -26.56 -3.63
CA SER A 44 -15.86 -25.31 -4.05
C SER A 44 -16.21 -24.37 -2.88
N ASN A 45 -16.57 -24.92 -1.71
CA ASN A 45 -16.80 -24.10 -0.52
C ASN A 45 -15.48 -23.57 0.06
N PHE A 46 -14.41 -24.37 -0.03
CA PHE A 46 -13.09 -23.97 0.43
C PHE A 46 -12.43 -22.95 -0.50
N THR A 47 -12.69 -22.99 -1.82
CA THR A 47 -12.24 -21.95 -2.75
C THR A 47 -12.91 -20.62 -2.47
N GLY A 48 -14.23 -20.60 -2.23
CA GLY A 48 -14.94 -19.36 -1.86
C GLY A 48 -14.41 -18.76 -0.56
N GLN A 49 -14.24 -19.57 0.49
CA GLN A 49 -13.62 -19.08 1.74
C GLN A 49 -12.18 -18.61 1.57
N ALA A 50 -11.39 -19.24 0.69
CA ALA A 50 -10.02 -18.81 0.43
C ALA A 50 -9.97 -17.46 -0.29
N GLU A 51 -10.90 -17.20 -1.21
CA GLU A 51 -11.06 -15.91 -1.88
C GLU A 51 -11.56 -14.83 -0.92
N ASP A 52 -12.56 -15.13 -0.10
CA ASP A 52 -13.09 -14.18 0.90
C ASP A 52 -12.01 -13.73 1.89
N ARG A 53 -11.14 -14.64 2.31
CA ARG A 53 -10.00 -14.33 3.20
C ARG A 53 -8.98 -13.37 2.59
N LYS A 54 -8.93 -13.25 1.25
CA LYS A 54 -8.03 -12.33 0.53
C LYS A 54 -8.60 -10.90 0.49
N ILE A 55 -9.91 -10.73 0.60
CA ILE A 55 -10.59 -9.44 0.41
C ILE A 55 -10.15 -8.43 1.48
N ASP A 56 -10.22 -8.81 2.75
CA ASP A 56 -9.89 -7.93 3.87
C ASP A 56 -8.44 -7.39 3.81
N PRO A 57 -7.39 -8.24 3.75
CA PRO A 57 -6.01 -7.75 3.71
C PRO A 57 -5.68 -6.99 2.42
N GLY A 58 -6.27 -7.37 1.28
CA GLY A 58 -6.12 -6.62 0.03
C GLY A 58 -6.71 -5.21 0.13
N ASN A 59 -7.89 -5.09 0.75
CA ASN A 59 -8.51 -3.79 1.03
C ASN A 59 -7.74 -2.97 2.07
N GLU A 60 -7.19 -3.62 3.10
CA GLU A 60 -6.31 -2.97 4.09
C GLU A 60 -5.09 -2.36 3.39
N LEU A 61 -4.42 -3.12 2.52
CA LEU A 61 -3.25 -2.66 1.77
C LEU A 61 -3.60 -1.50 0.83
N HIS A 62 -4.64 -1.64 0.02
CA HIS A 62 -5.04 -0.61 -0.94
C HIS A 62 -5.45 0.73 -0.28
N ASN A 63 -5.94 0.67 0.96
CA ASN A 63 -6.44 1.81 1.71
C ASN A 63 -5.50 2.28 2.83
N LEU A 64 -4.30 1.69 2.94
CA LEU A 64 -3.32 2.04 3.95
C LEU A 64 -2.75 3.45 3.73
N ARG A 65 -3.10 4.38 4.61
CA ARG A 65 -2.61 5.77 4.57
C ARG A 65 -1.46 5.97 5.56
N LEU A 66 -0.56 6.87 5.19
CA LEU A 66 0.40 7.45 6.11
C LEU A 66 -0.32 8.33 7.14
N CYS A 67 -0.11 8.04 8.43
CA CYS A 67 -0.65 8.83 9.52
C CYS A 67 0.20 10.10 9.75
N GLU A 68 -0.43 11.22 10.15
CA GLU A 68 0.25 12.52 10.29
C GLU A 68 1.41 12.52 11.31
N LYS A 69 1.30 11.71 12.36
CA LYS A 69 2.29 11.61 13.45
C LYS A 69 3.29 10.47 13.29
N GLU A 70 3.12 9.64 12.26
CA GLU A 70 3.92 8.45 12.05
C GLU A 70 5.20 8.77 11.25
N LYS A 71 6.30 8.08 11.56
CA LYS A 71 7.52 8.14 10.76
C LYS A 71 7.36 7.36 9.46
N ILE A 72 8.04 7.78 8.40
CA ILE A 72 8.01 7.07 7.11
C ILE A 72 8.52 5.64 7.22
N SER A 73 9.55 5.39 8.05
CA SER A 73 10.09 4.05 8.29
C SER A 73 9.02 3.09 8.76
N ASP A 74 8.19 3.55 9.70
CA ASP A 74 7.16 2.73 10.34
C ASP A 74 6.03 2.48 9.34
N TYR A 75 5.67 3.49 8.54
CA TYR A 75 4.69 3.36 7.47
C TYR A 75 5.10 2.32 6.41
N ILE A 76 6.33 2.39 5.91
CA ILE A 76 6.82 1.44 4.91
C ILE A 76 6.94 0.02 5.51
N ALA A 77 7.29 -0.09 6.79
CA ALA A 77 7.27 -1.38 7.48
C ALA A 77 5.84 -1.96 7.56
N ARG A 78 4.81 -1.14 7.80
CA ARG A 78 3.40 -1.57 7.79
C ARG A 78 2.95 -2.04 6.40
N GLU A 79 3.29 -1.29 5.36
CA GLU A 79 3.06 -1.66 3.95
C GLU A 79 3.66 -3.04 3.63
N ARG A 80 4.95 -3.25 3.96
CA ARG A 80 5.63 -4.53 3.78
C ARG A 80 4.99 -5.66 4.59
N GLY A 81 4.57 -5.36 5.82
CA GLY A 81 3.86 -6.31 6.68
C GLY A 81 2.53 -6.77 6.08
N LEU A 82 1.75 -5.85 5.53
CA LEU A 82 0.50 -6.16 4.83
C LEU A 82 0.75 -6.92 3.52
N ALA A 83 1.77 -6.54 2.75
CA ALA A 83 2.15 -7.29 1.54
C ALA A 83 2.53 -8.74 1.88
N THR A 84 3.26 -8.96 2.97
CA THR A 84 3.60 -10.31 3.45
C THR A 84 2.36 -11.10 3.88
N LYS A 85 1.40 -10.43 4.54
CA LYS A 85 0.10 -11.01 4.92
C LYS A 85 -0.75 -11.34 3.68
N CYS A 86 -0.70 -10.52 2.63
CA CYS A 86 -1.34 -10.81 1.35
C CYS A 86 -0.70 -12.03 0.68
N ALA A 87 0.63 -12.07 0.63
CA ALA A 87 1.38 -13.17 0.02
C ALA A 87 1.10 -14.51 0.70
N SER A 88 1.01 -14.54 2.04
CA SER A 88 0.68 -15.77 2.77
C SER A 88 -0.73 -16.31 2.49
N LEU A 89 -1.62 -15.45 2.01
CA LEU A 89 -2.98 -15.83 1.59
C LEU A 89 -3.06 -16.10 0.09
N GLY A 90 -1.96 -16.02 -0.65
CA GLY A 90 -1.92 -16.23 -2.10
C GLY A 90 -2.45 -15.02 -2.89
N LEU A 91 -2.32 -13.82 -2.35
CA LEU A 91 -2.32 -12.56 -3.09
C LEU A 91 -0.87 -12.12 -3.25
N ASP A 92 -0.28 -12.42 -4.40
CA ASP A 92 1.03 -11.89 -4.75
C ASP A 92 0.88 -10.39 -5.07
N VAL A 93 1.64 -9.56 -4.34
CA VAL A 93 1.77 -8.13 -4.59
C VAL A 93 3.19 -7.91 -5.08
N THR A 94 3.31 -7.54 -6.34
CA THR A 94 4.62 -7.27 -6.93
C THR A 94 5.26 -6.05 -6.29
N GLU A 95 6.59 -5.98 -6.32
CA GLU A 95 7.32 -4.82 -5.78
C GLU A 95 6.87 -3.49 -6.41
N ARG A 96 6.52 -3.51 -7.71
CA ARG A 96 6.00 -2.35 -8.43
C ARG A 96 4.61 -1.92 -7.95
N GLU A 97 3.72 -2.88 -7.69
CA GLU A 97 2.40 -2.59 -7.13
C GLU A 97 2.52 -2.02 -5.73
N LEU A 98 3.42 -2.59 -4.92
CA LEU A 98 3.68 -2.12 -3.58
C LEU A 98 4.25 -0.69 -3.58
N ALA A 99 5.24 -0.42 -4.43
CA ALA A 99 5.77 0.94 -4.64
C ALA A 99 4.68 1.93 -5.09
N PHE A 100 3.76 1.49 -5.96
CA PHE A 100 2.63 2.31 -6.38
C PHE A 100 1.68 2.63 -5.22
N TYR A 101 1.35 1.66 -4.36
CA TYR A 101 0.48 1.89 -3.19
C TYR A 101 1.11 2.84 -2.18
N VAL A 102 2.40 2.65 -1.87
CA VAL A 102 3.18 3.57 -1.02
C VAL A 102 3.06 5.01 -1.51
N VAL A 103 3.37 5.27 -2.80
CA VAL A 103 3.35 6.63 -3.35
C VAL A 103 1.95 7.22 -3.36
N ARG A 104 0.94 6.43 -3.76
CA ARG A 104 -0.44 6.92 -3.89
C ARG A 104 -0.99 7.42 -2.56
N MET A 105 -0.60 6.77 -1.47
CA MET A 105 -1.20 6.96 -0.14
C MET A 105 -0.40 7.92 0.75
N LEU A 106 0.63 8.56 0.19
CA LEU A 106 1.27 9.74 0.79
C LEU A 106 0.28 10.90 0.87
N THR A 107 0.16 11.52 2.04
CA THR A 107 -0.76 12.64 2.28
C THR A 107 -0.07 13.77 3.07
N GLY A 108 -0.78 14.90 3.24
CA GLY A 108 -0.32 16.03 4.05
C GLY A 108 0.98 16.65 3.55
N LYS A 109 2.00 16.68 4.42
CA LYS A 109 3.34 17.26 4.13
C LYS A 109 4.03 16.65 2.91
N TYR A 110 3.70 15.42 2.53
CA TYR A 110 4.28 14.73 1.37
C TYR A 110 3.50 14.92 0.07
N ALA A 111 2.50 15.80 0.02
CA ALA A 111 1.69 16.00 -1.18
C ALA A 111 2.51 16.45 -2.40
N LYS A 112 3.55 17.28 -2.19
CA LYS A 112 4.43 17.74 -3.28
C LYS A 112 5.27 16.60 -3.83
N ILE A 113 5.95 15.86 -2.95
CA ILE A 113 6.82 14.76 -3.37
C ILE A 113 6.02 13.62 -4.01
N ARG A 114 4.78 13.39 -3.57
CA ARG A 114 3.86 12.45 -4.21
C ARG A 114 3.65 12.74 -5.69
N GLU A 115 3.42 13.99 -6.09
CA GLU A 115 3.19 14.32 -7.51
C GLU A 115 4.44 14.07 -8.37
N ILE A 116 5.63 14.27 -7.80
CA ILE A 116 6.90 13.93 -8.46
C ILE A 116 7.05 12.41 -8.58
N LEU A 117 6.85 11.68 -7.49
CA LEU A 117 7.02 10.23 -7.43
C LEU A 117 6.02 9.49 -8.34
N LYS A 118 4.81 10.02 -8.56
CA LYS A 118 3.86 9.48 -9.55
C LYS A 118 4.43 9.39 -10.97
N THR A 119 5.35 10.29 -11.34
CA THR A 119 6.01 10.28 -12.65
C THR A 119 7.16 9.27 -12.72
N GLN A 120 7.72 8.89 -11.58
CA GLN A 120 8.91 8.05 -11.46
C GLN A 120 8.53 6.62 -11.06
N ARG A 121 7.76 5.93 -11.92
CA ARG A 121 7.18 4.61 -11.62
C ARG A 121 8.17 3.45 -11.51
N GLU A 122 9.41 3.67 -11.91
CA GLU A 122 10.45 2.63 -11.98
C GLU A 122 11.24 2.47 -10.66
N LYS A 123 11.01 3.37 -9.69
CA LYS A 123 11.75 3.38 -8.43
C LYS A 123 11.39 2.17 -7.56
N SER A 124 12.42 1.57 -6.95
CA SER A 124 12.25 0.51 -5.97
C SER A 124 11.68 1.06 -4.65
N ILE A 125 11.21 0.18 -3.78
CA ILE A 125 10.70 0.58 -2.47
C ILE A 125 11.81 1.18 -1.60
N ASP A 126 13.04 0.67 -1.73
CA ASP A 126 14.19 1.17 -0.98
C ASP A 126 14.60 2.58 -1.45
N ASP A 127 14.54 2.85 -2.75
CA ASP A 127 14.76 4.20 -3.28
C ASP A 127 13.68 5.17 -2.78
N LEU A 128 12.41 4.73 -2.77
CA LEU A 128 11.31 5.53 -2.23
C LEU A 128 11.51 5.86 -0.75
N LEU A 129 11.98 4.89 0.03
CA LEU A 129 12.29 5.07 1.44
C LEU A 129 13.41 6.10 1.64
N GLU A 130 14.47 6.08 0.83
CA GLU A 130 15.54 7.07 0.86
C GLU A 130 15.02 8.48 0.59
N ILE A 131 14.30 8.66 -0.51
CA ILE A 131 13.75 9.94 -0.94
C ILE A 131 12.80 10.51 0.11
N LEU A 132 11.94 9.67 0.69
CA LEU A 132 10.99 10.12 1.70
C LEU A 132 11.69 10.48 3.01
N ARG A 133 12.75 9.78 3.41
CA ARG A 133 13.56 10.15 4.59
C ARG A 133 14.24 11.50 4.41
N GLU A 134 14.80 11.77 3.23
CA GLU A 134 15.37 13.08 2.91
C GLU A 134 14.31 14.18 3.04
N GLU A 135 13.13 13.97 2.45
CA GLU A 135 12.02 14.91 2.57
C GLU A 135 11.59 15.10 4.04
N GLU A 136 11.58 14.05 4.86
CA GLU A 136 11.28 14.17 6.30
C GLU A 136 12.26 15.10 7.01
N THR A 137 13.55 14.99 6.72
CA THR A 137 14.57 15.89 7.29
C THR A 137 14.37 17.33 6.82
N LEU A 138 14.05 17.54 5.55
CA LEU A 138 13.78 18.88 5.01
C LEU A 138 12.55 19.50 5.68
N GLN A 139 11.46 18.75 5.84
CA GLN A 139 10.25 19.23 6.51
C GLN A 139 10.48 19.52 8.00
N ASN A 140 11.27 18.70 8.68
CA ASN A 140 11.63 18.93 10.08
C ASN A 140 12.53 20.16 10.26
N ASN A 141 13.44 20.41 9.31
CA ASN A 141 14.30 21.58 9.31
C ASN A 141 13.53 22.88 9.01
N VAL A 142 12.46 22.82 8.20
CA VAL A 142 11.56 23.96 7.94
C VAL A 142 10.69 24.30 9.18
N GLY A 143 10.56 23.40 10.15
CA GLY A 143 9.92 23.64 11.44
C GLY A 143 10.75 24.48 12.42
N MET A 144 12.03 24.70 12.14
CA MET A 144 12.79 25.79 12.72
C MET A 144 12.62 27.00 11.81
N PRO A 145 12.34 28.22 12.34
CA PRO A 145 12.68 29.40 11.57
C PRO A 145 14.17 29.24 11.30
N THR A 146 14.50 28.98 10.04
CA THR A 146 15.85 29.27 9.59
C THR A 146 15.92 30.78 9.71
N GLU A 147 16.33 31.26 10.88
CA GLU A 147 17.20 32.43 10.95
C GLU A 147 18.36 32.05 10.04
N VAL A 148 18.14 32.29 8.75
CA VAL A 148 19.22 32.53 7.83
C VAL A 148 19.87 33.75 8.45
N SER A 149 20.87 33.50 9.26
CA SER A 149 21.90 34.46 9.60
C SER A 149 22.55 34.83 8.27
N ILE A 150 21.86 35.69 7.53
CA ILE A 150 22.45 36.57 6.54
C ILE A 150 23.40 37.43 7.40
N PRO A 151 24.73 37.27 7.29
CA PRO A 151 25.61 38.25 7.88
C PRO A 151 25.35 39.55 7.11
N ASP A 152 24.86 40.55 7.84
CA ASP A 152 24.64 41.92 7.42
C ASP A 152 23.64 42.15 6.28
N LEU A 153 22.38 42.35 6.66
CA LEU A 153 21.80 43.68 6.47
C LEU A 153 20.79 43.93 7.60
N ALA A 154 21.30 44.47 8.71
CA ALA A 154 20.52 44.83 9.88
C ALA A 154 19.48 45.92 9.56
N PHE A 155 18.35 45.54 8.95
CA PHE A 155 17.11 46.30 9.06
C PHE A 155 16.50 46.01 10.42
N THR A 156 17.19 46.51 11.44
CA THR A 156 16.58 46.69 12.74
C THR A 156 15.33 47.52 12.53
N ALA A 157 14.19 46.93 12.86
CA ALA A 157 12.95 47.63 13.15
C ALA A 157 13.15 48.47 14.43
N VAL A 158 14.12 49.38 14.42
CA VAL A 158 14.12 50.54 15.29
C VAL A 158 12.92 51.34 14.81
N ARG A 159 11.94 51.46 15.72
CA ARG A 159 10.88 52.47 15.70
C ARG A 159 11.22 53.57 14.72
N ARG A 160 10.44 53.73 13.66
CA ARG A 160 10.50 54.91 12.79
C ARG A 160 10.28 56.15 13.67
N GLN A 161 11.31 56.64 14.34
CA GLN A 161 11.44 58.03 14.70
C GLN A 161 11.44 58.72 13.34
N ARG A 162 10.25 59.17 12.92
CA ARG A 162 10.09 60.24 11.94
C ARG A 162 11.20 61.23 12.27
N GLN A 163 12.24 61.28 11.44
CA GLN A 163 13.23 62.34 11.54
C GLN A 163 12.42 63.63 11.51
N LYS A 164 12.32 64.30 12.67
CA LYS A 164 11.55 65.53 12.79
C LYS A 164 12.19 66.48 11.80
N ARG A 165 11.49 66.80 10.70
CA ARG A 165 11.97 67.78 9.73
C ARG A 165 12.24 69.06 10.52
N VAL A 166 13.51 69.45 10.58
CA VAL A 166 13.95 70.71 11.19
C VAL A 166 13.96 71.78 10.12
N CYS A 167 13.66 73.01 10.51
CA CYS A 167 13.79 74.15 9.61
C CYS A 167 15.27 74.36 9.25
N TYR A 168 15.60 74.42 7.97
CA TYR A 168 16.98 74.63 7.50
C TYR A 168 17.58 75.97 7.95
N PHE A 169 16.74 76.98 8.21
CA PHE A 169 17.17 78.32 8.62
C PHE A 169 17.48 78.39 10.12
N CYS A 170 16.51 78.06 11.00
CA CYS A 170 16.65 78.21 12.45
C CYS A 170 16.98 76.92 13.21
N ARG A 171 17.09 75.78 12.51
CA ARG A 171 17.35 74.42 13.05
C ARG A 171 16.35 73.92 14.10
N LYS A 172 15.22 74.61 14.32
CA LYS A 172 14.16 74.16 15.23
C LYS A 172 13.27 73.09 14.57
N PRO A 173 12.82 72.07 15.31
CA PRO A 173 11.87 71.07 14.79
C PRO A 173 10.46 71.65 14.61
N ASN A 174 9.60 70.91 13.88
CA ASN A 174 8.15 71.15 13.71
C ASN A 174 7.71 72.19 12.67
N HIS A 175 8.62 72.79 11.90
CA HIS A 175 8.27 73.64 10.75
C HIS A 175 9.35 73.57 9.67
N VAL A 176 9.01 73.94 8.44
CA VAL A 176 9.96 74.05 7.31
C VAL A 176 10.30 75.52 7.04
N MET A 177 11.35 75.78 6.25
CA MET A 177 11.88 77.14 6.01
C MET A 177 10.82 78.16 5.58
N LYS A 178 9.80 77.73 4.82
CA LYS A 178 8.70 78.59 4.37
C LYS A 178 7.81 79.11 5.52
N ASP A 179 7.75 78.37 6.63
CA ASP A 179 6.88 78.66 7.77
C ASP A 179 7.69 79.17 8.98
N CYS A 180 8.89 79.71 8.74
CA CYS A 180 9.75 80.22 9.81
C CYS A 180 9.36 81.66 10.19
N PHE A 181 8.98 81.86 11.44
CA PHE A 181 8.61 83.18 11.99
C PHE A 181 9.80 84.07 12.37
N ILE A 182 11.03 83.58 12.23
CA ILE A 182 12.25 84.37 12.47
C ILE A 182 12.66 84.95 11.11
N ARG A 183 12.59 86.28 10.98
CA ARG A 183 12.95 87.03 9.78
C ARG A 183 14.40 87.50 9.85
#